data_AF-A0A965N916-F1
#
_entry.id   AF-A0A965N916-F1
#
_cell.length_a   1.000
_cell.length_b   1.000
_cell.length_c   1.000
_cell.angle_alpha   90.00
_cell.angle_beta   90.00
_cell.angle_gamma   90.00
#
_symmetry.space_group_name_H-M   'P 1'
#
loop_
_entity.id
_entity.type
_entity.pdbx_description
1 polymer ?
#
loop_
_entity_poly.entity_id
_entity_poly.type
_entity_poly.pdbx_seq_one_letter_code
_entity_poly.pdbx_strand_id
1 'polypeptide(L)'
;MVGARRAEIGLGGYPTVTLAQAVDYACEALHKIRTGTDPAAERRALRSTVDSTFKKTAEDYIKAHRAGWKNPKHAQQWENTLEAYVYPVFGNKHVRDVTKTDVLAAIEPIWGTKNETASRVRNRIEM
;
A
#
# COMPACT_ATOMS: atom_id res chain seq x y z
N MET A 1 9.59 9.45 -28.25
CA MET A 1 9.49 8.13 -27.58
C MET A 1 9.45 8.41 -26.09
N VAL A 2 8.42 7.96 -25.39
CA VAL A 2 8.29 8.15 -23.94
C VAL A 2 8.57 6.79 -23.29
N GLY A 3 9.54 6.72 -22.38
CA GLY A 3 10.02 5.48 -21.75
C GLY A 3 11.09 4.71 -22.55
N ALA A 4 11.78 3.78 -21.88
CA ALA A 4 12.91 3.01 -22.43
C ALA A 4 12.50 1.75 -23.22
N ARG A 5 11.23 1.33 -23.16
CA ARG A 5 10.69 0.15 -23.88
C ARG A 5 9.28 0.42 -24.39
N ARG A 6 8.90 -0.24 -25.50
CA ARG A 6 7.53 -0.25 -26.01
C ARG A 6 6.63 -0.92 -24.98
N ALA A 7 5.62 -0.20 -24.49
CA ALA A 7 4.63 -0.70 -23.56
C ALA A 7 3.29 -0.91 -24.28
N GLU A 8 2.64 -2.04 -24.03
CA GLU A 8 1.27 -2.28 -24.48
C GLU A 8 0.29 -1.78 -23.42
N ILE A 9 -0.75 -1.07 -23.87
CA ILE A 9 -1.76 -0.48 -23.00
C ILE A 9 -3.11 -1.11 -23.32
N GLY A 10 -3.70 -1.82 -22.34
CA GLY A 10 -5.06 -2.34 -22.48
C GLY A 10 -6.08 -1.20 -22.45
N LEU A 11 -6.94 -1.13 -23.47
CA LEU A 11 -7.96 -0.07 -23.63
C LEU A 11 -9.32 -0.45 -23.03
N GLY A 12 -9.48 -1.71 -22.60
CA GLY A 12 -10.70 -2.26 -22.02
C GLY A 12 -11.16 -3.52 -22.77
N GLY A 13 -12.08 -4.27 -22.17
CA GLY A 13 -12.65 -5.49 -22.76
C GLY A 13 -13.98 -5.23 -23.47
N TYR A 14 -14.25 -5.97 -24.53
CA TYR A 14 -15.59 -6.03 -25.15
C TYR A 14 -16.55 -6.80 -24.23
N PRO A 15 -17.83 -6.43 -24.09
CA PRO A 15 -18.56 -5.35 -24.78
C PRO A 15 -18.53 -3.99 -24.06
N THR A 16 -17.88 -3.89 -22.91
CA THR A 16 -17.81 -2.65 -22.12
C THR A 16 -17.13 -1.50 -22.87
N VAL A 17 -16.17 -1.81 -23.74
CA VAL A 17 -15.54 -0.86 -24.66
C VAL A 17 -15.86 -1.28 -26.09
N THR A 18 -16.48 -0.38 -26.84
CA THR A 18 -16.77 -0.58 -28.25
C THR A 18 -15.53 -0.34 -29.11
N LEU A 19 -15.55 -0.80 -30.37
CA LEU A 19 -14.46 -0.56 -31.31
C LEU A 19 -14.20 0.94 -31.53
N ALA A 20 -15.27 1.75 -31.62
CA ALA A 20 -15.15 3.20 -31.77
C ALA A 20 -14.43 3.83 -30.57
N GLN A 21 -14.84 3.46 -29.34
CA GLN A 21 -14.19 3.94 -28.12
C GLN A 21 -12.73 3.49 -28.01
N ALA A 22 -12.40 2.28 -28.47
CA ALA A 22 -11.02 1.80 -28.48
C ALA A 22 -10.14 2.65 -29.43
N VAL A 23 -10.68 3.07 -30.58
CA VAL A 23 -9.96 3.97 -31.51
C VAL A 23 -9.75 5.35 -30.88
N ASP A 24 -10.77 5.91 -30.23
CA ASP A 24 -10.67 7.21 -29.57
C ASP A 24 -9.63 7.19 -28.45
N TYR A 25 -9.66 6.17 -27.57
CA TYR A 25 -8.67 6.02 -26.51
C TYR A 25 -7.24 5.80 -27.03
N ALA A 26 -7.08 5.15 -28.18
CA ALA A 26 -5.77 5.00 -28.82
C ALA A 26 -5.24 6.35 -29.34
N CYS A 27 -6.09 7.15 -29.97
CA CYS A 27 -5.74 8.50 -30.42
C CYS A 27 -5.34 9.41 -29.25
N GLU A 28 -6.08 9.38 -28.14
CA GLU A 28 -5.77 10.12 -26.92
C GLU A 28 -4.44 9.68 -26.30
N ALA A 29 -4.19 8.37 -26.20
CA ALA A 29 -2.94 7.84 -25.67
C ALA A 29 -1.74 8.26 -26.53
N LEU A 30 -1.88 8.21 -27.86
CA LEU A 30 -0.85 8.70 -28.79
C LEU A 30 -0.62 10.21 -28.65
N HIS A 31 -1.68 10.98 -28.47
CA HIS A 31 -1.58 12.42 -28.23
C HIS A 31 -0.77 12.71 -26.96
N LYS A 32 -1.10 12.05 -25.85
CA LYS A 32 -0.35 12.17 -24.58
C LYS A 32 1.13 11.80 -24.72
N ILE A 33 1.42 10.71 -25.44
CA ILE A 33 2.81 10.31 -25.73
C ILE A 33 3.53 11.40 -26.55
N ARG A 34 2.83 12.02 -27.50
CA ARG A 34 3.39 13.10 -28.33
C ARG A 34 3.67 14.38 -27.53
N THR A 35 2.85 14.67 -26.51
CA THR A 35 3.05 15.80 -25.59
C THR A 35 4.08 15.51 -24.49
N GLY A 36 4.72 14.33 -24.51
CA GLY A 36 5.77 13.95 -23.56
C GLY A 36 5.26 13.29 -22.27
N THR A 37 3.97 13.04 -22.16
CA THR A 37 3.35 12.41 -20.99
C THR A 37 3.21 10.91 -21.23
N ASP A 38 3.72 10.07 -20.32
CA ASP A 38 3.58 8.62 -20.41
C ASP A 38 2.22 8.16 -19.82
N PRO A 39 1.25 7.73 -20.65
CA PRO A 39 -0.05 7.28 -20.14
C PRO A 39 0.04 5.99 -19.32
N ALA A 40 1.09 5.18 -19.54
CA ALA A 40 1.35 3.98 -18.76
C ALA A 40 1.94 4.35 -17.38
N ALA A 41 2.78 5.38 -17.31
CA ALA A 41 3.25 5.91 -16.03
C ALA A 41 2.13 6.59 -15.25
N GLU A 42 1.25 7.37 -15.90
CA GLU A 42 0.05 7.93 -15.25
C GLU A 42 -0.83 6.83 -14.67
N ARG A 43 -1.08 5.76 -15.42
CA ARG A 43 -1.91 4.63 -14.94
C ARG A 43 -1.23 3.85 -13.82
N ARG A 44 0.11 3.74 -13.85
CA ARG A 44 0.90 3.16 -12.76
C ARG A 44 0.84 4.05 -11.51
N ALA A 45 0.94 5.36 -11.68
CA ALA A 45 0.79 6.35 -10.61
C ALA A 45 -0.63 6.36 -10.02
N LEU A 46 -1.67 6.25 -10.85
CA LEU A 46 -3.05 6.12 -10.41
C LEU A 46 -3.31 4.79 -9.68
N ARG A 47 -2.66 3.70 -10.09
CA ARG A 47 -2.69 2.43 -9.33
C ARG A 47 -1.91 2.52 -8.02
N SER A 48 -0.85 3.32 -7.94
CA SER A 48 -0.16 3.57 -6.67
C SER A 48 -0.93 4.53 -5.78
N THR A 49 -1.75 5.46 -6.31
CA THR A 49 -2.56 6.38 -5.47
C THR A 49 -3.61 5.69 -4.58
N VAL A 50 -3.80 4.37 -4.68
CA VAL A 50 -4.40 3.56 -3.60
C VAL A 50 -3.36 3.30 -2.50
N ASP A 51 -2.54 4.32 -2.19
CA ASP A 51 -1.38 4.27 -1.29
C ASP A 51 -1.89 4.17 0.15
N SER A 52 -2.31 2.98 0.54
CA SER A 52 -2.52 2.67 1.95
C SER A 52 -1.15 2.51 2.58
N THR A 53 -0.71 3.54 3.29
CA THR A 53 0.45 3.46 4.17
C THR A 53 0.22 2.39 5.23
N PHE A 54 1.29 1.81 5.77
CA PHE A 54 1.18 0.78 6.80
C PHE A 54 0.30 1.24 7.96
N LYS A 55 0.46 2.50 8.39
CA LYS A 55 -0.38 3.11 9.43
C LYS A 55 -1.86 3.05 9.08
N LYS A 56 -2.24 3.50 7.88
CA LYS A 56 -3.64 3.53 7.45
C LYS A 56 -4.24 2.13 7.38
N THR A 57 -3.50 1.17 6.81
CA THR A 57 -3.95 -0.23 6.74
C THR A 57 -4.10 -0.86 8.11
N ALA A 58 -3.17 -0.59 9.04
CA ALA A 58 -3.26 -1.07 10.41
C ALA A 58 -4.47 -0.48 11.15
N GLU A 59 -4.75 0.83 10.99
CA GLU A 59 -5.92 1.48 11.57
C GLU A 59 -7.23 0.91 11.00
N ASP A 60 -7.30 0.69 9.69
CA ASP A 60 -8.45 0.08 9.02
C ASP A 60 -8.67 -1.36 9.51
N TYR A 61 -7.60 -2.13 9.68
CA TYR A 61 -7.65 -3.49 10.25
C TYR A 61 -8.20 -3.48 11.68
N ILE A 62 -7.68 -2.59 12.53
CA ILE A 62 -8.12 -2.43 13.92
C ILE A 62 -9.61 -2.08 13.95
N LYS A 63 -10.06 -1.15 13.09
CA LYS A 63 -11.46 -0.72 13.00
C LYS A 63 -12.38 -1.87 12.58
N ALA A 64 -11.97 -2.68 11.60
CA ALA A 64 -12.74 -3.83 11.12
C ALA A 64 -12.86 -4.94 12.18
N HIS A 65 -11.79 -5.19 12.94
CA HIS A 65 -11.76 -6.29 13.93
C HIS A 65 -12.22 -5.87 15.32
N ARG A 66 -12.37 -4.55 15.57
CA ARG A 66 -12.81 -4.02 16.86
C ARG A 66 -14.13 -4.63 17.36
N ALA A 67 -15.08 -4.91 16.45
CA ALA A 67 -16.36 -5.52 16.80
C ALA A 67 -16.25 -7.00 17.23
N GLY A 68 -15.22 -7.71 16.77
CA GLY A 68 -14.96 -9.10 17.13
C GLY A 68 -14.19 -9.28 18.44
N TRP A 69 -13.56 -8.22 18.95
CA TRP A 69 -12.80 -8.27 20.19
C TRP A 69 -13.72 -8.11 21.40
N LYS A 70 -13.87 -9.20 22.17
CA LYS A 70 -14.71 -9.25 23.38
C LYS A 70 -14.32 -8.23 24.45
N ASN A 71 -13.07 -7.75 24.45
CA ASN A 71 -12.59 -6.79 25.45
C ASN A 71 -11.99 -5.55 24.75
N PRO A 72 -12.56 -4.35 24.98
CA PRO A 72 -12.16 -3.10 24.32
C PRO A 72 -10.70 -2.69 24.64
N LYS A 73 -10.10 -3.22 25.72
CA LYS A 73 -8.69 -2.98 26.03
C LYS A 73 -7.74 -3.57 24.99
N HIS A 74 -8.15 -4.60 24.25
CA HIS A 74 -7.28 -5.19 23.22
C HIS A 74 -7.06 -4.23 22.04
N ALA A 75 -8.10 -3.49 21.62
CA ALA A 75 -7.95 -2.48 20.58
C ALA A 75 -6.93 -1.41 20.99
N GLN A 76 -7.10 -0.88 22.21
CA GLN A 76 -6.19 0.13 22.73
C GLN A 76 -4.75 -0.40 22.85
N GLN A 77 -4.57 -1.66 23.27
CA GLN A 77 -3.25 -2.28 23.33
C GLN A 77 -2.61 -2.44 21.95
N TRP A 78 -3.39 -2.67 20.89
CA TRP A 78 -2.87 -2.70 19.51
C TRP A 78 -2.41 -1.31 19.09
N GLU A 79 -3.30 -0.32 19.18
CA GLU A 79 -3.04 1.07 18.82
C GLU A 79 -1.76 1.59 19.51
N ASN A 80 -1.68 1.45 20.84
CA ASN A 80 -0.54 1.95 21.62
C ASN A 80 0.79 1.31 21.23
N THR A 81 0.81 0.00 20.93
CA THR A 81 2.08 -0.66 20.56
C THR A 81 2.52 -0.34 19.14
N LEU A 82 1.59 -0.21 18.21
CA LEU A 82 1.93 0.16 16.84
C LEU A 82 2.39 1.61 16.80
N GLU A 83 1.75 2.49 17.57
CA GLU A 83 2.16 3.88 17.72
C GLU A 83 3.54 4.05 18.36
N ALA A 84 3.84 3.28 19.41
CA ALA A 84 5.11 3.40 20.11
C ALA A 84 6.30 2.84 19.33
N TYR A 85 6.13 1.74 18.59
CA TYR A 85 7.27 0.98 18.03
C TYR A 85 7.27 0.89 16.51
N VAL A 86 6.12 0.90 15.85
CA VAL A 86 6.01 0.59 14.41
C VAL A 86 5.86 1.84 13.57
N TYR A 87 4.95 2.74 13.95
CA TYR A 87 4.67 3.97 13.20
C TYR A 87 5.89 4.90 13.06
N PRO A 88 6.77 5.04 14.06
CA PRO A 88 7.99 5.86 13.92
C PRO A 88 8.98 5.33 12.90
N VAL A 89 8.99 4.01 12.63
CA VAL A 89 9.98 3.37 11.76
C VAL A 89 9.48 3.28 10.33
N PHE A 90 8.29 2.71 10.12
CA PHE A 90 7.76 2.48 8.77
C PHE A 90 6.25 2.73 8.64
N GLY A 91 5.62 3.45 9.58
CA GLY A 91 4.19 3.75 9.52
C GLY A 91 3.76 4.51 8.27
N ASN A 92 4.61 5.42 7.79
CA ASN A 92 4.36 6.22 6.58
C ASN A 92 4.81 5.51 5.30
N LYS A 93 5.44 4.34 5.41
CA LYS A 93 5.88 3.56 4.26
C LYS A 93 4.66 2.88 3.63
N HIS A 94 4.68 2.72 2.31
CA HIS A 94 3.64 1.96 1.63
C HIS A 94 3.73 0.49 2.02
N VAL A 95 2.59 -0.18 2.25
CA VAL A 95 2.56 -1.59 2.72
C VAL A 95 3.39 -2.52 1.82
N ARG A 96 3.41 -2.25 0.51
CA ARG A 96 4.17 -3.06 -0.47
C ARG A 96 5.68 -2.91 -0.35
N ASP A 97 6.14 -1.82 0.25
CA ASP A 97 7.56 -1.50 0.39
C ASP A 97 8.08 -1.82 1.81
N VAL A 98 7.23 -2.36 2.68
CA VAL A 98 7.64 -2.85 4.01
C VAL A 98 8.45 -4.13 3.84
N THR A 99 9.70 -4.09 4.29
CA THR A 99 10.66 -5.19 4.20
C THR A 99 10.93 -5.79 5.57
N LYS A 100 11.55 -6.98 5.60
CA LYS A 100 11.99 -7.63 6.84
C LYS A 100 12.95 -6.75 7.65
N THR A 101 13.77 -5.94 6.97
CA THR A 101 14.71 -5.03 7.62
C THR A 101 13.98 -3.94 8.40
N ASP A 102 12.87 -3.41 7.86
CA ASP A 102 12.06 -2.41 8.57
C ASP A 102 11.42 -3.01 9.83
N VAL A 103 10.97 -4.26 9.75
CA VAL A 103 10.40 -5.00 10.90
C VAL A 103 11.45 -5.25 11.97
N LEU A 104 12.67 -5.66 11.58
CA LEU A 104 13.78 -5.83 12.52
C LEU A 104 14.14 -4.52 13.21
N ALA A 105 14.24 -3.42 12.45
CA ALA A 105 14.55 -2.10 13.00
C ALA A 105 13.55 -1.62 14.07
N ALA A 106 12.27 -2.00 13.95
CA ALA A 106 11.24 -1.68 14.94
C ALA A 106 11.32 -2.53 16.22
N ILE A 107 11.83 -3.77 16.12
CA ILE A 107 11.71 -4.78 17.19
C ILE A 107 13.04 -5.00 17.93
N GLU A 108 14.17 -4.87 17.24
CA GLU A 108 15.51 -5.07 17.78
C GLU A 108 15.79 -4.22 19.05
N PRO A 109 15.40 -2.92 19.14
CA PRO A 109 15.65 -2.11 20.33
C PRO A 109 14.93 -2.60 21.60
N ILE A 110 13.79 -3.29 21.43
CA ILE A 110 12.97 -3.79 22.53
C ILE A 110 13.18 -5.27 22.82
N TRP A 111 13.92 -6.00 21.98
CA TRP A 111 14.11 -7.43 22.13
C TRP A 111 14.84 -7.80 23.42
N GLY A 112 15.88 -7.04 23.77
CA GLY A 112 16.70 -7.29 24.96
C GLY A 112 16.04 -6.88 26.28
N THR A 113 15.08 -5.95 26.26
CA THR A 113 14.45 -5.40 27.49
C THR A 113 13.02 -5.89 27.68
N LYS A 114 12.26 -6.09 26.61
CA LYS A 114 10.82 -6.41 26.61
C LYS A 114 10.48 -7.47 25.57
N ASN A 115 11.10 -8.64 25.68
CA ASN A 115 10.98 -9.74 24.70
C ASN A 115 9.52 -10.13 24.37
N GLU A 116 8.66 -10.28 25.38
CA GLU A 116 7.24 -10.61 25.15
C GLU A 116 6.51 -9.52 24.37
N THR A 117 6.84 -8.25 24.60
CA THR A 117 6.28 -7.12 23.84
C THR A 117 6.76 -7.14 22.40
N ALA A 118 8.04 -7.42 22.19
CA ALA A 118 8.67 -7.54 20.89
C ALA A 118 8.01 -8.65 20.05
N SER A 119 7.79 -9.82 20.65
CA SER A 119 7.07 -10.94 20.02
C SER A 119 5.61 -10.61 19.68
N ARG A 120 4.91 -9.88 20.55
CA ARG A 120 3.53 -9.42 20.29
C ARG A 120 3.46 -8.41 19.14
N VAL A 121 4.39 -7.46 19.09
CA VAL A 121 4.46 -6.46 18.01
C VAL A 121 4.73 -7.17 16.68
N ARG A 122 5.67 -8.12 16.64
CA ARG A 122 5.91 -8.94 15.45
C ARG A 122 4.64 -9.62 14.95
N ASN A 123 3.93 -10.32 15.84
CA ASN A 123 2.71 -11.04 15.50
C ASN A 123 1.65 -10.09 14.91
N ARG A 124 1.49 -8.90 15.49
CA ARG A 124 0.58 -7.86 14.98
C ARG A 124 0.93 -7.31 13.60
N ILE A 125 2.20 -7.34 13.20
CA ILE A 125 2.65 -6.92 11.87
C ILE A 125 2.42 -8.04 10.84
N GLU A 126 2.45 -9.30 11.27
CA GLU A 126 2.27 -10.48 10.39
C GLU A 126 0.80 -10.84 10.11
N MET A 127 -0.15 -10.30 10.89
CA MET A 127 -1.60 -10.46 10.68
C MET A 127 -2.15 -9.54 9.59
#